data_AF-A0A5K1D0S9-F1
#
_entry.id   AF-A0A5K1D0S9-F1
#
_cell.length_a   1.000
_cell.length_b   1.000
_cell.length_c   1.000
_cell.angle_alpha   90.00
_cell.angle_beta   90.00
_cell.angle_gamma   90.00
#
_symmetry.space_group_name_H-M   'P 1'
#
loop_
_entity.id
_entity.type
_entity.pdbx_description
1 polymer ?
#
loop_
_entity_poly.entity_id
_entity_poly.type
_entity_poly.pdbx_seq_one_letter_code
_entity_poly.pdbx_strand_id
1 'polypeptide(L)' 'GHLDEQFKQVQMLQDANNPEFVVDLINLYCQDSENILAELSRSL' A
#
# COMPACT_ATOMS: atom_id res chain seq x y z
N GLY A 1 11.54 10.95 5.67
CA GLY A 1 11.65 9.69 4.89
C GLY A 1 10.45 9.57 3.99
N HIS A 2 10.42 8.60 3.08
CA HIS A 2 9.30 8.39 2.16
C HIS A 2 8.01 7.89 2.85
N LEU A 3 8.13 7.37 4.06
CA LEU A 3 7.02 6.89 4.89
C LEU A 3 6.89 7.78 6.13
N ASP A 4 5.65 8.08 6.51
CA ASP A 4 5.32 8.96 7.62
C ASP A 4 4.62 8.21 8.77
N GLU A 5 4.02 8.98 9.68
CA GLU A 5 3.33 8.44 10.85
C GLU A 5 2.12 7.56 10.50
N GLN A 6 1.47 7.77 9.35
CA GLN A 6 0.35 6.93 8.93
C GLN A 6 0.83 5.51 8.61
N PHE A 7 2.01 5.36 8.00
CA PHE A 7 2.58 4.03 7.77
C PHE A 7 2.87 3.29 9.09
N LYS A 8 3.27 4.00 10.14
CA LYS A 8 3.45 3.40 11.47
C LYS A 8 2.12 2.91 12.05
N GLN A 9 1.04 3.66 11.88
CA GLN A 9 -0.29 3.25 12.32
C GLN A 9 -0.76 1.98 11.59
N VAL A 10 -0.47 1.88 10.29
CA VAL A 10 -0.74 0.68 9.49
C VAL A 10 0.04 -0.53 10.03
N GLN A 11 1.32 -0.36 10.38
CA GLN A 11 2.12 -1.44 10.96
C GLN A 11 1.57 -1.93 12.31
N MET A 12 0.94 -1.05 13.10
CA MET A 12 0.32 -1.41 14.38
C MET A 12 -0.93 -2.31 14.23
N LEU A 13 -1.51 -2.40 13.03
CA LEU A 13 -2.64 -3.29 12.75
C LEU A 13 -2.21 -4.72 12.44
N GLN A 14 -0.91 -4.96 12.21
CA GLN A 14 -0.36 -6.31 12.05
C GLN A 14 -0.18 -6.96 13.43
N ASP A 15 -0.73 -8.15 13.60
CA ASP A 15 -0.62 -8.92 14.83
C ASP A 15 -0.38 -10.42 14.54
N ALA A 16 -0.36 -11.24 15.58
CA ALA A 16 -0.14 -12.69 15.45
C ALA A 16 -1.27 -13.43 14.71
N ASN A 17 -2.46 -12.86 14.62
CA ASN A 17 -3.59 -13.42 13.90
C ASN A 17 -3.58 -13.01 12.42
N ASN A 18 -2.96 -11.86 12.10
CA ASN A 18 -2.81 -11.36 10.74
C ASN A 18 -1.37 -10.91 10.45
N PRO A 19 -0.40 -11.84 10.35
CA PRO A 19 1.01 -11.51 10.21
C PRO A 19 1.38 -10.93 8.83
N GLU A 20 0.53 -11.08 7.81
CA GLU A 20 0.82 -10.61 6.45
C GLU A 20 0.12 -9.30 6.09
N PHE A 21 -0.63 -8.70 7.03
CA PHE A 21 -1.42 -7.49 6.80
C PHE A 21 -0.68 -6.37 6.04
N VAL A 22 0.53 -6.02 6.50
CA VAL A 22 1.30 -4.92 5.89
C VAL A 22 1.75 -5.28 4.47
N VAL A 23 2.13 -6.54 4.23
CA VAL A 23 2.56 -7.01 2.92
C VAL A 23 1.39 -7.00 1.95
N ASP A 24 0.25 -7.54 2.35
CA ASP A 24 -0.97 -7.58 1.54
C ASP A 24 -1.44 -6.17 1.17
N LEU A 25 -1.42 -5.25 2.15
CA LEU A 25 -1.81 -3.86 1.91
C LEU A 25 -0.86 -3.15 0.94
N ILE A 26 0.44 -3.36 1.07
CA ILE A 26 1.43 -2.73 0.18
C ILE A 26 1.32 -3.30 -1.23
N ASN A 27 1.11 -4.61 -1.36
CA ASN A 27 0.87 -5.24 -2.66
C ASN A 27 -0.38 -4.66 -3.33
N LEU A 28 -1.49 -4.53 -2.60
CA LEU A 28 -2.72 -3.91 -3.12
C LEU A 28 -2.48 -2.46 -3.53
N TYR A 29 -1.83 -1.67 -2.68
CA TYR A 29 -1.52 -0.26 -2.96
C TYR A 29 -0.66 -0.10 -4.22
N CYS A 30 0.39 -0.91 -4.37
CA CYS A 30 1.27 -0.87 -5.54
C CYS A 30 0.50 -1.26 -6.81
N GLN A 31 -0.29 -2.34 -6.76
CA GLN A 31 -1.07 -2.79 -7.90
C GLN A 31 -2.09 -1.73 -8.37
N ASP A 32 -2.80 -1.12 -7.42
CA ASP A 32 -3.76 -0.04 -7.74
C ASP A 32 -3.04 1.20 -8.27
N SER A 33 -1.90 1.56 -7.68
CA SER A 33 -1.10 2.70 -8.14
C SER A 33 -0.59 2.50 -9.57
N GLU A 34 -0.12 1.31 -9.92
CA GLU A 34 0.30 0.97 -11.29
C GLU A 34 -0.87 1.08 -12.27
N ASN A 35 -2.06 0.59 -11.90
CA ASN A 35 -3.25 0.70 -12.72
C ASN A 35 -3.64 2.16 -12.97
N ILE A 36 -3.69 2.98 -11.91
CA ILE A 36 -4.00 4.41 -12.00
C ILE A 36 -2.97 5.13 -12.88
N LEU A 37 -1.68 4.85 -12.70
CA LEU A 37 -0.62 5.46 -13.52
C LEU A 37 -0.75 5.05 -15.00
N ALA A 38 -1.10 3.80 -15.28
CA ALA A 38 -1.34 3.34 -16.64
C ALA A 38 -2.56 4.02 -17.29
N GLU A 39 -3.64 4.20 -16.54
CA GLU A 39 -4.84 4.92 -17.00
C GLU A 39 -4.56 6.40 -17.27
N LEU A 40 -3.86 7.08 -16.35
CA LEU A 40 -3.43 8.47 -16.54
C LEU A 40 -2.54 8.62 -17.77
N SER A 41 -1.58 7.72 -17.95
CA SER A 41 -0.66 7.74 -19.10
C SER A 41 -1.37 7.52 -20.44
N ARG A 42 -2.49 6.76 -20.46
CA ARG A 42 -3.33 6.58 -21.65
C ARG A 42 -4.26 7.77 -21.93
N SER A 43 -4.56 8.55 -20.90
CA SER A 43 -5.46 9.71 -20.98
C SER A 43 -4.73 11.01 -21.38
N LEU A 44 -3.40 10.99 -21.37
CA LEU A 44 -2.48 12.03 -21.84
C LEU A 44 -2.16 11.84 -23.33
#